data_AF-A0A7U6QL41-F1
#
_entry.id   AF-A0A7U6QL41-F1
#
_cell.length_a   1.000
_cell.length_b   1.000
_cell.length_c   1.000
_cell.angle_alpha   90.00
_cell.angle_beta   90.00
_cell.angle_gamma   90.00
#
_symmetry.space_group_name_H-M   'P 1'
#
loop_
_entity.id
_entity.type
_entity.pdbx_description
1 polymer ?
#
loop_
_entity_poly.entity_id
_entity_poly.type
_entity_poly.pdbx_seq_one_letter_code
_entity_poly.pdbx_strand_id
1 'polypeptide(L)'
;MIGILPDFIGYYFLVSGFRRMERESEHFKCAKPVAVLMGIYMTVSYVANLFAGKTLNEMYEVLIVNVFTLAGLLYILYEVVKGVEELQEKHEIGLKITVMKWQWRIIAIGKVVILVLTALEMLVQHSEKEMSLIYSPLSGGMSIVFYIIIAMINIVSLWFIIEFSQRDKQMYRE
;
A
#
# COMPACT_ATOMS: atom_id res chain seq x y z
N MET A 1 -7.89 6.30 -7.56
CA MET A 1 -7.32 7.66 -7.60
C MET A 1 -6.68 7.85 -8.96
N ILE A 2 -7.05 8.89 -9.71
CA ILE A 2 -6.23 9.39 -10.82
C ILE A 2 -4.96 9.93 -10.12
N GLY A 3 -3.87 9.17 -9.96
CA GLY A 3 -3.04 8.63 -11.02
C GLY A 3 -1.89 9.59 -11.39
N ILE A 4 -1.74 10.72 -10.69
CA ILE A 4 -0.75 11.76 -11.03
C ILE A 4 0.66 11.41 -10.50
N LEU A 5 0.75 10.60 -9.45
CA LEU A 5 2.01 10.03 -8.99
C LEU A 5 1.91 8.51 -9.06
N PRO A 6 2.59 7.87 -10.03
CA PRO A 6 2.67 6.43 -10.07
C PRO A 6 3.32 5.88 -8.79
N ASP A 7 2.78 4.79 -8.25
CA ASP A 7 3.29 4.16 -7.03
C ASP A 7 4.79 3.79 -7.12
N PHE A 8 5.31 3.57 -8.34
CA PHE A 8 6.73 3.33 -8.58
C PHE A 8 7.63 4.49 -8.10
N ILE A 9 7.14 5.73 -8.10
CA ILE A 9 7.88 6.89 -7.60
C ILE A 9 8.13 6.75 -6.09
N GLY A 10 7.14 6.25 -5.35
CA GLY A 10 7.28 5.97 -3.92
C GLY A 10 8.40 4.96 -3.64
N TYR A 11 8.50 3.90 -4.44
CA TYR A 11 9.58 2.92 -4.33
C TYR A 11 10.95 3.53 -4.67
N TYR A 12 11.04 4.42 -5.65
CA TYR A 12 12.30 5.11 -5.96
C TYR A 12 12.79 6.00 -4.80
N PHE A 13 11.87 6.71 -4.14
CA PHE A 13 12.17 7.46 -2.91
C PHE A 13 12.60 6.53 -1.77
N LEU A 14 11.93 5.40 -1.58
CA LEU A 14 12.30 4.40 -0.56
C LEU A 14 13.71 3.85 -0.80
N VAL A 15 14.04 3.46 -2.03
CA VAL A 15 15.39 2.97 -2.38
C VAL A 15 16.45 4.04 -2.12
N SER A 16 16.15 5.30 -2.45
CA SER A 16 17.06 6.43 -2.19
C SER A 16 17.26 6.66 -0.68
N GLY A 17 16.19 6.51 0.11
CA GLY A 17 16.24 6.58 1.58
C GLY A 17 17.05 5.43 2.18
N PHE A 18 16.79 4.19 1.76
CA PHE A 18 17.51 3.01 2.24
C PHE A 18 18.99 3.07 1.92
N ARG A 19 19.37 3.56 0.73
CA ARG A 19 20.78 3.75 0.38
C ARG A 19 21.52 4.71 1.33
N ARG A 20 20.83 5.67 1.93
CA ARG A 20 21.44 6.59 2.92
C ARG A 20 21.51 5.96 4.31
N MET A 21 20.55 5.11 4.66
CA MET A 21 20.39 4.53 5.99
C MET A 21 20.92 3.08 6.12
N GLU A 22 21.37 2.46 5.02
CA GLU A 22 21.88 1.07 4.98
C GLU A 22 23.15 0.87 5.83
N ARG A 23 23.85 1.95 6.18
CA ARG A 23 25.02 1.91 7.08
C ARG A 23 24.62 1.93 8.56
N GLU A 24 23.38 2.28 8.86
CA GLU A 24 22.93 2.49 10.23
C GLU A 24 22.17 1.29 10.79
N SER A 25 21.41 0.57 9.96
CA SER A 25 20.64 -0.60 10.35
C SER A 25 20.63 -1.66 9.23
N GLU A 26 20.76 -2.93 9.62
CA GLU A 26 20.71 -4.06 8.68
C GLU A 26 19.32 -4.22 8.04
N HIS A 27 18.26 -3.80 8.73
CA HIS A 27 16.89 -3.86 8.23
C HIS A 27 16.70 -3.02 6.94
N PHE A 28 17.34 -1.85 6.84
CA PHE A 28 17.32 -1.06 5.61
C PHE A 28 18.08 -1.71 4.46
N LYS A 29 19.11 -2.51 4.77
CA LYS A 29 19.87 -3.27 3.78
C LYS A 29 19.02 -4.42 3.21
N CYS A 30 18.23 -5.08 4.05
CA CYS A 30 17.28 -6.14 3.65
C CYS A 30 16.06 -5.60 2.90
N ALA A 31 15.54 -4.42 3.28
CA ALA A 31 14.40 -3.79 2.62
C ALA A 31 14.69 -3.32 1.18
N LYS A 32 15.93 -2.88 0.93
CA LYS A 32 16.38 -2.31 -0.35
C LYS A 32 16.15 -3.21 -1.57
N PRO A 33 16.62 -4.47 -1.62
CA PRO A 33 16.38 -5.33 -2.78
C PRO A 33 14.89 -5.55 -3.05
N VAL A 34 14.07 -5.70 -1.99
CA VAL A 34 12.62 -5.89 -2.15
C VAL A 34 11.94 -4.63 -2.69
N ALA A 35 12.35 -3.45 -2.23
CA ALA A 35 11.85 -2.18 -2.74
C ALA A 35 12.25 -1.93 -4.21
N VAL A 36 13.46 -2.33 -4.62
CA VAL A 36 13.89 -2.27 -6.02
C VAL A 36 13.05 -3.22 -6.88
N LEU A 37 12.88 -4.47 -6.44
CA LEU A 37 12.07 -5.46 -7.15
C LEU A 37 10.62 -4.98 -7.34
N MET A 38 9.99 -4.50 -6.25
CA MET A 38 8.64 -3.95 -6.32
C MET A 38 8.56 -2.70 -7.19
N GLY A 39 9.55 -1.81 -7.14
CA GLY A 39 9.62 -0.63 -8.00
C GLY A 39 9.71 -0.98 -9.49
N ILE A 40 10.55 -1.96 -9.86
CA ILE A 40 10.65 -2.46 -11.24
C ILE A 40 9.33 -3.10 -11.67
N TYR A 41 8.78 -3.98 -10.84
CA TYR A 41 7.51 -4.65 -11.10
C TYR A 41 6.38 -3.63 -11.37
N MET A 42 6.21 -2.63 -10.49
CA MET A 42 5.19 -1.60 -10.65
C MET A 42 5.41 -0.75 -11.91
N THR A 43 6.66 -0.47 -12.27
CA THR A 43 7.00 0.28 -13.49
C THR A 43 6.63 -0.52 -14.75
N VAL A 44 7.03 -1.79 -14.80
CA VAL A 44 6.71 -2.68 -15.94
C VAL A 44 5.20 -2.85 -16.07
N SER A 45 4.50 -3.13 -14.97
CA SER A 45 3.05 -3.26 -14.95
C SER A 45 2.33 -1.98 -15.39
N TYR A 46 2.84 -0.81 -15.01
CA TYR A 46 2.30 0.48 -15.46
C TYR A 46 2.49 0.70 -16.96
N VAL A 47 3.71 0.46 -17.48
CA VAL A 47 4.02 0.56 -18.92
C VAL A 47 3.20 -0.45 -19.73
N ALA A 48 3.10 -1.70 -19.27
CA ALA A 48 2.29 -2.73 -19.91
C ALA A 48 0.82 -2.31 -20.00
N ASN A 49 0.25 -1.77 -18.91
CA ASN A 49 -1.12 -1.26 -18.92
C ASN A 49 -1.34 -0.10 -19.90
N LEU A 50 -0.32 0.74 -20.16
CA LEU A 50 -0.40 1.83 -21.14
C LEU A 50 -0.40 1.34 -22.59
N PHE A 51 0.37 0.29 -22.90
CA PHE A 51 0.57 -0.17 -24.28
C PHE A 51 -0.28 -1.37 -24.69
N ALA A 52 -0.52 -2.33 -23.79
CA ALA A 52 -1.19 -3.58 -24.13
C ALA A 52 -2.71 -3.56 -23.91
N GLY A 53 -3.24 -2.53 -23.22
CA GLY A 53 -4.59 -2.61 -22.64
C GLY A 53 -4.63 -3.65 -21.52
N LYS A 54 -5.60 -3.56 -20.60
CA LYS A 54 -5.67 -4.47 -19.46
C LYS A 54 -6.02 -5.90 -19.91
N THR A 55 -5.00 -6.73 -20.15
CA THR A 55 -5.12 -8.16 -20.48
C THR A 55 -4.75 -9.03 -19.28
N LEU A 56 -5.30 -8.76 -18.11
CA LEU A 56 -5.37 -9.74 -17.02
C LEU A 56 -6.79 -10.26 -17.00
N ASN A 57 -7.02 -11.39 -17.66
CA ASN A 57 -8.37 -11.87 -17.97
C ASN A 57 -8.89 -12.92 -16.99
N GLU A 58 -8.04 -13.41 -16.07
CA GLU A 58 -8.44 -14.42 -15.09
C GLU A 58 -8.43 -13.86 -13.66
N MET A 59 -9.55 -14.01 -12.96
CA MET A 59 -9.77 -13.56 -11.58
C MET A 59 -8.64 -14.00 -10.64
N TYR A 60 -8.15 -15.23 -10.81
CA TYR A 60 -7.13 -15.83 -9.97
C TYR A 60 -5.76 -15.15 -10.13
N GLU A 61 -5.37 -14.78 -11.36
CA GLU A 61 -4.11 -14.10 -11.61
C GLU A 61 -4.06 -12.74 -10.92
N VAL A 62 -5.17 -11.98 -11.00
CA VAL A 62 -5.28 -10.66 -10.37
C VAL A 62 -5.21 -10.77 -8.85
N LEU A 63 -5.88 -11.77 -8.25
CA LEU A 63 -5.89 -11.96 -6.81
C LEU A 63 -4.50 -12.34 -6.29
N ILE A 64 -3.83 -13.30 -6.95
CA ILE A 64 -2.48 -13.75 -6.59
C ILE A 64 -1.51 -12.55 -6.64
N VAL A 65 -1.55 -11.79 -7.73
CA VAL A 65 -0.71 -10.59 -7.91
C VAL A 65 -0.96 -9.55 -6.80
N ASN A 66 -2.22 -9.30 -6.45
CA ASN A 66 -2.56 -8.36 -5.38
C ASN A 66 -2.06 -8.83 -4.01
N VAL A 67 -2.15 -10.13 -3.70
CA VAL A 67 -1.62 -10.71 -2.47
C VAL A 67 -0.10 -10.53 -2.41
N PHE A 68 0.63 -10.87 -3.49
CA PHE A 68 2.08 -10.71 -3.54
C PHE A 68 2.51 -9.25 -3.41
N THR A 69 1.80 -8.33 -4.08
CA THR A 69 2.07 -6.89 -4.01
C THR A 69 1.87 -6.39 -2.59
N LEU A 70 0.78 -6.78 -1.93
CA LEU A 70 0.51 -6.41 -0.54
C LEU A 70 1.57 -6.99 0.41
N ALA A 71 1.97 -8.25 0.23
CA ALA A 71 2.97 -8.89 1.07
C ALA A 71 4.31 -8.14 1.01
N GLY A 72 4.79 -7.79 -0.18
CA GLY A 72 6.03 -7.02 -0.30
C GLY A 72 5.91 -5.60 0.24
N LEU A 73 4.76 -4.94 0.09
CA LEU A 73 4.50 -3.63 0.71
C LEU A 73 4.59 -3.71 2.24
N LEU A 74 3.91 -4.68 2.85
CA LEU A 74 3.92 -4.88 4.30
C LEU A 74 5.32 -5.23 4.82
N TYR A 75 6.05 -6.07 4.08
CA TYR A 75 7.43 -6.43 4.40
C TYR A 75 8.33 -5.19 4.43
N ILE A 76 8.34 -4.39 3.35
CA ILE A 76 9.16 -3.17 3.29
C ILE A 76 8.79 -2.24 4.44
N LEU A 77 7.49 -2.06 4.71
CA LEU A 77 7.04 -1.16 5.75
C LEU A 77 7.42 -1.65 7.16
N TYR A 78 7.40 -2.97 7.39
CA TYR A 78 7.90 -3.58 8.62
C TYR A 78 9.39 -3.32 8.82
N GLU A 79 10.21 -3.58 7.80
CA GLU A 79 11.66 -3.33 7.84
C GLU A 79 11.99 -1.85 8.10
N VAL A 80 11.18 -0.92 7.56
CA VAL A 80 11.33 0.51 7.86
C VAL A 80 11.07 0.81 9.32
N VAL A 81 9.98 0.30 9.89
CA VAL A 81 9.65 0.53 11.31
C VAL A 81 10.72 -0.05 12.22
N LYS A 82 11.20 -1.27 11.92
CA LYS A 82 12.31 -1.92 12.63
C LYS A 82 13.62 -1.15 12.50
N GLY A 83 13.96 -0.68 11.30
CA GLY A 83 15.18 0.08 11.08
C GLY A 83 15.17 1.44 11.79
N VAL A 84 14.01 2.09 11.89
CA VAL A 84 13.86 3.34 12.67
C VAL A 84 13.94 3.07 14.18
N GLU A 85 13.44 1.93 14.65
CA GLU A 85 13.60 1.50 16.05
C GLU A 85 15.07 1.33 16.42
N GLU A 86 15.85 0.60 15.61
CA GLU A 86 17.29 0.41 15.84
C GLU A 86 18.07 1.73 15.79
N LEU A 87 17.70 2.63 14.88
CA LEU A 87 18.28 3.97 14.80
C LEU A 87 18.06 4.76 16.09
N GLN A 88 16.87 4.68 16.67
CA GLN A 88 16.55 5.34 17.92
C GLN A 88 17.35 4.76 19.10
N GLU A 89 17.44 3.43 19.19
CA GLU A 89 18.22 2.77 20.24
C GLU A 89 19.71 3.12 20.15
N LYS A 90 20.26 3.24 18.93
CA LYS A 90 21.68 3.48 18.70
C LYS A 90 22.10 4.94 18.89
N HIS A 91 21.23 5.90 18.55
CA HIS A 91 21.56 7.33 18.53
C HIS A 91 20.86 8.14 19.63
N GLU A 92 20.16 7.48 20.57
CA GLU A 92 19.35 8.11 21.64
C GLU A 92 18.40 9.22 21.14
N ILE A 93 17.99 9.13 19.87
CA ILE A 93 17.11 10.13 19.27
C ILE A 93 15.70 9.87 19.82
N GLY A 94 15.07 10.89 20.39
CA GLY A 94 13.69 10.85 20.88
C GLY A 94 12.63 10.74 19.78
N LEU A 95 12.78 9.76 18.87
CA LEU A 95 11.77 9.41 17.89
C LEU A 95 10.58 8.77 18.62
N LYS A 96 9.35 9.12 18.26
CA LYS A 96 8.14 8.51 18.84
C LYS A 96 7.86 7.16 18.19
N ILE A 97 8.79 6.21 18.27
CA ILE A 97 8.68 4.90 17.62
C ILE A 97 7.41 4.14 18.03
N THR A 98 6.94 4.30 19.27
CA THR A 98 5.69 3.71 19.76
C THR A 98 4.49 4.14 18.92
N VAL A 99 4.43 5.41 18.51
CA VAL A 99 3.33 5.92 17.68
C VAL A 99 3.49 5.44 16.23
N MET A 100 4.71 5.38 15.72
CA MET A 100 5.00 4.87 14.37
C MET A 100 4.63 3.37 14.23
N LYS A 101 4.91 2.55 15.24
CA LYS A 101 4.48 1.15 15.30
C LYS A 101 2.95 1.01 15.30
N TRP A 102 2.25 1.86 16.03
CA TRP A 102 0.79 1.88 16.04
C TRP A 102 0.23 2.24 14.65
N GLN A 103 0.78 3.28 14.02
CA GLN A 103 0.37 3.72 12.69
C GLN A 103 0.58 2.63 11.64
N TRP A 104 1.74 2.00 11.66
CA TRP A 104 2.02 0.86 10.80
C TRP A 104 0.95 -0.22 10.91
N ARG A 105 0.58 -0.57 12.14
CA ARG A 105 -0.42 -1.60 12.40
C ARG A 105 -1.80 -1.22 11.86
N ILE A 106 -2.23 0.03 12.00
CA ILE A 106 -3.48 0.53 11.41
C ILE A 106 -3.43 0.43 9.88
N ILE A 107 -2.35 0.90 9.26
CA ILE A 107 -2.18 0.86 7.80
C ILE A 107 -2.19 -0.60 7.32
N ALA A 108 -1.47 -1.49 8.01
CA ALA A 108 -1.40 -2.90 7.65
C ALA A 108 -2.78 -3.57 7.70
N ILE A 109 -3.52 -3.39 8.79
CA ILE A 109 -4.88 -3.93 8.93
C ILE A 109 -5.79 -3.34 7.86
N GLY A 110 -5.75 -2.04 7.63
CA GLY A 110 -6.56 -1.37 6.62
C GLY A 110 -6.30 -1.92 5.21
N LYS A 111 -5.04 -2.16 4.85
CA LYS A 111 -4.68 -2.72 3.54
C LYS A 111 -5.13 -4.18 3.38
N VAL A 112 -5.07 -4.99 4.44
CA VAL A 112 -5.62 -6.35 4.43
C VAL A 112 -7.14 -6.34 4.26
N VAL A 113 -7.86 -5.44 4.96
CA VAL A 113 -9.31 -5.31 4.79
C VAL A 113 -9.68 -4.89 3.36
N ILE A 114 -8.94 -3.95 2.78
CA ILE A 114 -9.15 -3.54 1.37
C ILE A 114 -8.96 -4.73 0.42
N LEU A 115 -7.93 -5.55 0.64
CA LEU A 115 -7.70 -6.75 -0.18
C LEU A 115 -8.87 -7.73 -0.08
N VAL A 116 -9.37 -8.01 1.14
CA VAL A 116 -10.52 -8.90 1.35
C VAL A 116 -11.77 -8.35 0.67
N LEU A 117 -12.07 -7.05 0.83
CA LEU A 117 -13.21 -6.41 0.18
C LEU A 117 -13.10 -6.50 -1.35
N THR A 118 -11.91 -6.28 -1.90
CA THR A 118 -11.66 -6.38 -3.35
C THR A 118 -11.84 -7.82 -3.84
N ALA A 119 -11.38 -8.81 -3.08
CA ALA A 119 -11.58 -10.22 -3.42
C ALA A 119 -13.07 -10.63 -3.37
N LEU A 120 -13.82 -10.13 -2.38
CA LEU A 120 -15.27 -10.33 -2.30
C LEU A 120 -15.99 -9.71 -3.50
N GLU A 121 -15.63 -8.48 -3.89
CA GLU A 121 -16.19 -7.83 -5.08
C GLU A 121 -15.92 -8.66 -6.35
N MET A 122 -14.70 -9.18 -6.51
CA MET A 122 -14.35 -10.04 -7.64
C MET A 122 -15.18 -11.33 -7.67
N LEU A 123 -15.42 -11.97 -6.52
CA LEU A 123 -16.27 -13.16 -6.43
C LEU A 123 -17.73 -12.86 -6.78
N VAL A 124 -18.25 -11.72 -6.31
CA VAL A 124 -19.60 -11.25 -6.66
C VAL A 124 -19.70 -11.03 -8.17
N GLN A 125 -18.77 -10.28 -8.77
CA GLN A 125 -18.74 -10.04 -10.22
C GLN A 125 -18.60 -11.32 -11.04
N HIS A 126 -17.83 -12.30 -10.57
CA HIS A 126 -17.69 -13.59 -11.23
C HIS A 126 -19.02 -14.38 -11.18
N SER A 127 -19.69 -14.43 -10.02
CA SER A 127 -20.99 -15.09 -9.88
C SER A 127 -22.10 -14.44 -10.73
N GLU A 128 -22.07 -13.11 -10.89
CA GLU A 128 -23.03 -12.38 -11.73
C GLU A 128 -22.81 -12.63 -13.23
N LYS A 129 -21.56 -12.79 -13.67
CA LYS A 129 -21.24 -13.13 -15.06
C LYS A 129 -21.79 -14.50 -15.47
N GLU A 130 -21.85 -15.46 -14.54
CA GLU A 130 -22.48 -16.76 -14.81
C GLU A 130 -24.02 -16.70 -14.75
N MET A 131 -24.58 -15.72 -14.03
CA MET A 131 -26.02 -15.52 -13.83
C MET A 131 -26.62 -14.43 -14.74
N SER A 132 -26.01 -14.15 -15.89
CA SER A 132 -26.29 -12.99 -16.74
C SER A 132 -27.61 -13.04 -17.56
N LEU A 133 -28.66 -13.71 -17.07
CA LEU A 133 -29.97 -13.70 -17.72
C LEU A 133 -30.98 -12.72 -17.09
N ILE A 134 -30.73 -12.12 -15.90
CA ILE A 134 -31.79 -11.35 -15.21
C ILE A 134 -31.37 -9.98 -14.59
N TYR A 135 -30.11 -9.69 -14.28
CA TYR A 135 -29.76 -8.43 -13.56
C TYR A 135 -28.62 -7.63 -14.18
N SER A 136 -28.95 -6.54 -14.88
CA SER A 136 -27.99 -5.59 -15.48
C SER A 136 -27.80 -4.23 -14.77
N PRO A 137 -28.73 -3.71 -13.92
CA PRO A 137 -28.51 -2.42 -13.24
C PRO A 137 -27.97 -2.53 -11.80
N LEU A 138 -28.21 -3.64 -11.08
CA LEU A 138 -27.87 -3.76 -9.65
C LEU A 138 -26.36 -3.92 -9.39
N SER A 139 -25.65 -4.59 -10.31
CA SER A 139 -24.21 -4.86 -10.22
C SER A 139 -23.36 -3.59 -10.29
N GLY A 140 -23.69 -2.70 -11.23
CA GLY A 140 -23.04 -1.40 -11.36
C GLY A 140 -23.20 -0.53 -10.11
N GLY A 141 -24.38 -0.57 -9.47
CA GLY A 141 -24.63 0.13 -8.22
C GLY A 141 -23.79 -0.40 -7.04
N MET A 142 -23.67 -1.72 -6.91
CA MET A 142 -22.86 -2.34 -5.84
C MET A 142 -21.37 -2.02 -5.98
N SER A 143 -20.79 -2.09 -7.19
CA SER A 143 -19.39 -1.73 -7.40
C SER A 143 -19.10 -0.28 -7.01
N ILE A 144 -20.00 0.67 -7.31
CA ILE A 144 -19.82 2.07 -6.89
C ILE A 144 -19.76 2.19 -5.37
N VAL A 145 -20.61 1.45 -4.63
CA VAL A 145 -20.59 1.44 -3.16
C VAL A 145 -19.27 0.90 -2.63
N PHE A 146 -18.75 -0.19 -3.19
CA PHE A 146 -17.44 -0.72 -2.81
C PHE A 146 -16.32 0.29 -3.04
N TYR A 147 -16.30 0.98 -4.19
CA TYR A 147 -15.32 2.03 -4.46
C TYR A 147 -15.40 3.18 -3.46
N ILE A 148 -16.61 3.59 -3.06
CA ILE A 148 -16.79 4.64 -2.04
C ILE A 148 -16.23 4.18 -0.68
N ILE A 149 -16.52 2.95 -0.27
CA ILE A 149 -16.01 2.40 1.00
C ILE A 149 -14.48 2.36 0.99
N ILE A 150 -13.88 1.84 -0.09
CA ILE A 150 -12.42 1.80 -0.25
C ILE A 150 -11.83 3.21 -0.25
N ALA A 151 -12.48 4.18 -0.92
CA ALA A 151 -12.05 5.57 -0.92
C ALA A 151 -12.10 6.18 0.49
N MET A 152 -13.17 5.93 1.26
CA MET A 152 -13.29 6.39 2.64
C MET A 152 -12.18 5.83 3.53
N ILE A 153 -11.87 4.53 3.43
CA ILE A 153 -10.78 3.91 4.20
C ILE A 153 -9.43 4.57 3.88
N ASN A 154 -9.16 4.86 2.61
CA ASN A 154 -7.92 5.53 2.21
C ASN A 154 -7.88 6.98 2.68
N ILE A 155 -8.99 7.72 2.63
CA ILE A 155 -9.08 9.11 3.11
C ILE A 155 -8.85 9.16 4.63
N VAL A 156 -9.47 8.27 5.40
CA VAL A 156 -9.26 8.19 6.86
C VAL A 156 -7.80 7.87 7.17
N SER A 157 -7.18 6.96 6.42
CA SER A 157 -5.76 6.63 6.57
C SER A 157 -4.86 7.84 6.30
N LEU A 158 -5.13 8.62 5.24
CA LEU A 158 -4.38 9.83 4.90
C LEU A 158 -4.59 10.95 5.93
N TRP A 159 -5.83 11.17 6.36
CA TRP A 159 -6.15 12.16 7.38
C TRP A 159 -5.39 11.87 8.67
N PHE A 160 -5.34 10.60 9.09
CA PHE A 160 -4.59 10.18 10.27
C PHE A 160 -3.08 10.46 10.15
N ILE A 161 -2.49 10.26 8.97
CA ILE A 161 -1.07 10.55 8.71
C ILE A 161 -0.80 12.07 8.77
N ILE A 162 -1.68 12.88 8.16
CA ILE A 162 -1.53 14.35 8.12
C ILE A 162 -1.68 14.96 9.51
N GLU A 163 -2.73 14.56 10.22
CA GLU A 163 -3.02 15.00 11.59
C GLU A 163 -1.83 14.71 12.51
N PHE A 164 -1.21 13.54 12.36
CA PHE A 164 0.00 13.20 13.10
C PHE A 164 1.20 14.07 12.73
N SER A 165 1.45 14.31 11.44
CA SER A 165 2.54 15.18 10.99
C SER A 165 2.39 16.61 11.53
N GLN A 166 1.15 17.08 11.68
CA GLN A 166 0.84 18.39 12.25
C GLN A 166 1.13 18.45 13.76
N ARG A 167 0.69 17.44 14.52
CA ARG A 167 0.93 17.37 15.98
C ARG A 167 2.41 17.29 16.34
N ASP A 168 3.20 16.57 15.55
CA ASP A 168 4.63 16.47 15.82
C ASP A 168 5.34 17.81 15.62
N LYS A 169 4.97 18.56 14.57
CA LYS A 169 5.49 19.92 14.31
C LYS A 169 5.08 20.98 15.34
N GLN A 170 4.00 20.75 16.09
CA GLN A 170 3.58 21.66 17.17
C GLN A 170 4.41 21.44 18.44
N MET A 171 4.83 20.20 18.72
CA MET A 171 5.60 19.87 19.91
C MET A 171 7.06 20.38 19.87
N TYR A 172 7.61 20.71 18.68
CA TYR A 172 8.93 21.34 18.52
C TYR A 172 8.86 22.87 18.36
N ARG A 173 7.67 23.48 18.47
CA ARG A 173 7.46 24.93 18.38
C ARG A 173 7.14 25.59 19.73
N GLU A 174 7.14 24.82 20.81
CA GLU A 174 7.07 25.27 22.21
C GLU A 174 8.42 25.02 22.91
#